data_AF-A0A509L2Y8-F1
#
_entry.id   AF-A0A509L2Y8-F1
#
_cell.length_a   1.000
_cell.length_b   1.000
_cell.length_c   1.000
_cell.angle_alpha   90.00
_cell.angle_beta   90.00
_cell.angle_gamma   90.00
#
_symmetry.space_group_name_H-M   'P 1'
#
loop_
_entity.id
_entity.type
_entity.pdbx_description
1 polymer ?
#
loop_
_entity_poly.entity_id
_entity_poly.type
_entity_poly.pdbx_seq_one_letter_code
_entity_poly.pdbx_strand_id
1 'polypeptide(L)'
;EYDTLVADQQKEAVDYNDFVFAAYVPEKHWDDFSKETSMWKIYITRDNGEQIRPLEIRKLKRKDPITDYFYPYITTWKSIYHVRFPMFNPKTGSQLMDDPYDTVTLVMTSVIGSVEFNWEYNRKQ
;
A
#
# COMPACT_ATOMS: atom_id res chain seq x y z
N GLU A 1 -8.68 -26.10 -9.80
CA GLU A 1 -9.20 -24.93 -9.06
C GLU A 1 -8.14 -24.27 -8.18
N TYR A 2 -7.42 -24.99 -7.33
CA TYR A 2 -6.34 -24.40 -6.53
C TYR A 2 -5.18 -23.85 -7.39
N ASP A 3 -4.72 -24.60 -8.39
CA ASP A 3 -3.62 -24.16 -9.26
C ASP A 3 -3.98 -22.94 -10.13
N THR A 4 -5.25 -22.81 -10.51
CA THR A 4 -5.73 -21.65 -11.29
C THR A 4 -5.78 -20.39 -10.43
N LEU A 5 -6.18 -20.50 -9.16
CA LEU A 5 -6.18 -19.38 -8.22
C LEU A 5 -4.77 -18.89 -7.89
N VAL A 6 -3.81 -19.82 -7.73
CA VAL A 6 -2.41 -19.47 -7.47
C VAL A 6 -1.77 -18.81 -8.69
N ALA A 7 -2.03 -19.31 -9.90
CA ALA A 7 -1.52 -18.71 -11.13
C ALA A 7 -2.07 -17.30 -11.37
N ASP A 8 -3.35 -17.07 -11.10
CA ASP A 8 -3.96 -15.74 -11.21
C ASP A 8 -3.39 -14.77 -10.16
N GLN A 9 -3.17 -15.23 -8.92
CA GLN A 9 -2.51 -14.42 -7.88
C GLN A 9 -1.05 -14.10 -8.22
N GLN A 10 -0.31 -15.04 -8.78
CA GLN A 10 1.06 -14.82 -9.23
C GLN A 10 1.13 -13.84 -10.40
N LYS A 11 0.13 -13.87 -11.30
CA LYS A 11 0.05 -12.94 -12.41
C LYS A 11 -0.32 -11.53 -11.95
N GLU A 12 -1.25 -11.39 -10.98
CA GLU A 12 -1.53 -10.10 -10.36
C GLU A 12 -0.32 -9.52 -9.62
N ALA A 13 0.50 -10.35 -8.97
CA ALA A 13 1.73 -9.91 -8.30
C ALA A 13 2.81 -9.41 -9.27
N VAL A 14 2.73 -9.77 -10.55
CA VAL A 14 3.62 -9.23 -11.60
C VAL A 14 3.17 -7.84 -12.04
N ASP A 15 1.88 -7.54 -11.93
CA ASP A 15 1.27 -6.33 -12.49
C ASP A 15 1.09 -5.20 -11.47
N TYR A 16 1.13 -5.51 -10.17
CA TYR A 16 0.86 -4.55 -9.10
C TYR A 16 1.79 -4.66 -7.90
N ASN A 17 2.02 -3.51 -7.25
CA ASN A 17 2.66 -3.44 -5.94
C ASN A 17 1.59 -3.21 -4.86
N ASP A 18 1.33 -4.24 -4.06
CA ASP A 18 0.31 -4.22 -3.02
C ASP A 18 0.92 -3.98 -1.64
N PHE A 19 0.32 -3.04 -0.89
CA PHE A 19 0.67 -2.74 0.50
C PHE A 19 -0.52 -2.98 1.41
N VAL A 20 -0.26 -3.54 2.59
CA VAL A 20 -1.26 -3.68 3.65
C VAL A 20 -0.82 -2.89 4.86
N PHE A 21 -1.69 -2.02 5.36
CA PHE A 21 -1.43 -1.28 6.59
C PHE A 21 -2.62 -1.34 7.55
N ALA A 22 -2.32 -1.23 8.84
CA ALA A 22 -3.31 -1.09 9.89
C ALA A 22 -3.17 0.30 10.52
N ALA A 23 -4.25 1.08 10.50
CA ALA A 23 -4.27 2.44 11.04
C ALA A 23 -5.21 2.55 12.24
N TYR A 24 -4.79 3.35 13.21
CA TYR A 24 -5.64 3.87 14.27
C TYR A 24 -5.70 5.39 14.11
N VAL A 25 -6.91 5.93 14.13
CA VAL A 25 -7.16 7.37 14.20
C VAL A 25 -8.14 7.63 15.35
N PRO A 26 -8.00 8.76 16.07
CA PRO A 26 -8.79 9.03 17.27
C PRO A 26 -10.28 9.20 16.94
N GLU A 27 -10.59 9.81 15.79
CA GLU A 27 -11.95 10.08 15.37
C GLU A 27 -12.38 9.15 14.23
N LYS A 28 -13.48 8.40 14.42
CA LYS A 28 -13.93 7.37 13.47
C LYS A 28 -14.19 7.89 12.06
N HIS A 29 -14.66 9.13 11.92
CA HIS A 29 -14.90 9.72 10.59
C HIS A 29 -13.61 10.02 9.81
N TRP A 30 -12.45 10.12 10.47
CA TRP A 30 -11.14 10.27 9.83
C TRP A 30 -10.58 8.93 9.34
N ASP A 31 -11.20 7.81 9.74
CA ASP A 31 -10.82 6.46 9.32
C ASP A 31 -11.48 6.11 7.98
N ASP A 32 -11.17 6.91 6.97
CA ASP A 32 -11.81 6.83 5.66
C ASP A 32 -10.84 6.93 4.48
N PHE A 33 -9.62 6.42 4.67
CA PHE A 33 -8.53 6.40 3.67
C PHE A 33 -8.93 5.91 2.27
N SER A 34 -9.99 5.09 2.15
CA SER A 34 -10.50 4.59 0.87
C SER A 34 -11.43 5.55 0.13
N LYS A 35 -11.83 6.67 0.74
CA LYS A 35 -12.71 7.66 0.08
C LYS A 35 -11.89 8.66 -0.71
N GLU A 36 -12.37 9.03 -1.90
CA GLU A 36 -11.77 10.09 -2.70
C GLU A 36 -11.72 11.45 -1.97
N THR A 37 -12.76 11.73 -1.17
CA THR A 37 -12.87 12.94 -0.35
C THR A 37 -12.12 12.85 0.97
N SER A 38 -11.34 11.79 1.20
CA SER A 38 -10.57 11.66 2.44
C SER A 38 -9.53 12.77 2.52
N MET A 39 -9.30 13.25 3.74
CA MET A 39 -8.22 14.19 4.05
C MET A 39 -6.84 13.54 3.90
N TRP A 40 -6.79 12.20 3.93
CA TRP A 40 -5.57 11.43 3.75
C TRP A 40 -5.18 11.36 2.28
N LYS A 41 -3.90 11.62 2.00
CA LYS A 41 -3.26 11.38 0.72
C LYS A 41 -2.20 10.31 0.91
N ILE A 42 -2.30 9.27 0.09
CA ILE A 42 -1.35 8.15 0.07
C ILE A 42 -0.69 8.14 -1.30
N TYR A 43 0.63 8.13 -1.33
CA TYR A 43 1.40 8.06 -2.57
C TYR A 43 2.81 7.53 -2.29
N ILE A 44 3.46 7.02 -3.33
CA ILE A 44 4.87 6.67 -3.30
C ILE A 44 5.68 7.84 -3.86
N THR A 45 6.80 8.18 -3.23
CA THR A 45 7.84 9.04 -3.79
C THR A 45 9.12 8.25 -4.08
N ARG A 46 9.76 8.59 -5.20
CA ARG A 46 11.10 8.12 -5.59
C ARG A 46 12.12 9.25 -5.41
N ASP A 47 13.41 8.93 -5.55
CA ASP A 47 14.51 9.91 -5.39
C ASP A 47 14.44 11.10 -6.36
N ASN A 48 13.81 10.93 -7.52
CA ASN A 48 13.56 12.00 -8.48
C ASN A 48 12.43 12.97 -8.06
N GLY A 49 11.81 12.77 -6.89
CA GLY A 49 10.68 13.57 -6.39
C GLY A 49 9.34 13.25 -7.04
N GLU A 50 9.27 12.23 -7.89
CA GLU A 50 8.04 11.84 -8.56
C GLU A 50 7.07 11.17 -7.60
N GLN A 51 5.81 11.61 -7.65
CA GLN A 51 4.72 11.04 -6.87
C GLN A 51 3.88 10.07 -7.71
N ILE A 52 3.78 8.83 -7.24
CA ILE A 52 2.90 7.81 -7.82
C ILE A 52 1.70 7.60 -6.90
N ARG A 53 0.50 7.72 -7.46
CA ARG A 53 -0.76 7.51 -6.74
C ARG A 53 -1.19 6.04 -6.81
N PRO A 54 -1.89 5.53 -5.78
CA PRO A 54 -2.47 4.20 -5.82
C PRO A 54 -3.60 4.14 -6.85
N LEU A 55 -3.80 2.95 -7.43
CA LEU A 55 -4.93 2.60 -8.28
C LEU A 55 -6.18 2.31 -7.45
N GLU A 56 -6.00 1.68 -6.28
CA GLU A 56 -7.09 1.30 -5.39
C GLU A 56 -6.64 1.43 -3.94
N ILE A 57 -7.51 1.97 -3.08
CA ILE A 57 -7.41 1.87 -1.63
C ILE A 57 -8.69 1.20 -1.14
N ARG A 58 -8.57 0.01 -0.56
CA ARG A 58 -9.71 -0.77 -0.10
C ARG A 58 -9.62 -1.05 1.40
N LYS A 59 -10.69 -0.70 2.13
CA LYS A 59 -10.84 -1.11 3.52
C LYS A 59 -11.16 -2.60 3.59
N LEU A 60 -10.31 -3.38 4.26
CA LEU A 60 -10.55 -4.80 4.45
C LEU A 60 -11.52 -5.00 5.61
N LYS A 61 -12.52 -5.88 5.41
CA LYS A 61 -13.44 -6.25 6.48
C LYS A 61 -12.71 -7.19 7.44
N ARG A 62 -12.82 -6.92 8.75
CA ARG A 62 -12.18 -7.68 9.83
C ARG A 62 -12.81 -9.07 10.09
N LYS A 63 -13.24 -9.76 9.03
CA LYS A 63 -14.05 -10.99 9.10
C LYS A 63 -13.34 -12.22 8.55
N ASP A 64 -12.01 -12.21 8.53
CA ASP A 64 -11.26 -13.38 8.14
C ASP A 64 -10.42 -13.91 9.31
N PRO A 65 -10.79 -15.06 9.92
CA PRO A 65 -10.00 -15.73 10.95
C PRO A 65 -8.55 -15.98 10.53
N ILE A 66 -8.29 -16.10 9.22
CA ILE A 66 -6.95 -16.27 8.66
C ILE A 66 -6.12 -15.00 8.88
N THR A 67 -6.72 -13.82 8.71
CA THR A 67 -6.03 -12.54 8.94
C THR A 67 -5.67 -12.37 10.43
N ASP A 68 -6.57 -12.74 11.35
CA ASP A 68 -6.27 -12.66 12.79
C ASP A 68 -5.14 -13.64 13.20
N TYR A 69 -5.03 -14.79 12.52
CA TYR A 69 -3.94 -15.75 12.75
C TYR A 69 -2.57 -15.21 12.30
N PHE A 70 -2.49 -14.62 11.11
CA PHE A 70 -1.23 -14.10 10.57
C PHE A 70 -0.85 -12.71 11.12
N TYR A 71 -1.84 -11.95 11.62
CA TYR A 71 -1.64 -10.57 12.11
C TYR A 71 -2.21 -10.36 13.52
N PRO A 72 -1.73 -11.08 14.55
CA PRO A 72 -2.30 -11.07 15.90
C PRO A 72 -2.19 -9.71 16.62
N TYR A 73 -1.36 -8.79 16.10
CA TYR A 73 -1.19 -7.42 16.60
C TYR A 73 -2.26 -6.42 16.08
N ILE A 74 -3.18 -6.87 15.23
CA ILE A 74 -4.28 -6.04 14.74
C ILE A 74 -5.47 -6.11 15.71
N THR A 75 -5.50 -5.15 16.64
CA THR A 75 -6.60 -5.00 17.61
C THR A 75 -7.88 -4.49 16.96
N THR A 76 -9.02 -4.62 17.66
CA THR A 76 -10.36 -4.20 17.17
C THR A 76 -10.49 -2.73 16.87
N TRP A 77 -9.57 -1.94 17.37
CA TRP A 77 -9.54 -0.50 17.25
C TRP A 77 -8.81 -0.04 15.98
N LYS A 78 -8.16 -0.95 15.26
CA LYS A 78 -7.43 -0.65 14.03
C LYS A 78 -8.23 -1.07 12.80
N SER A 79 -8.25 -0.20 11.80
CA SER A 79 -8.76 -0.54 10.48
C SER A 79 -7.63 -0.98 9.57
N ILE A 80 -7.88 -2.02 8.79
CA ILE A 80 -6.93 -2.56 7.82
C ILE A 80 -7.29 -2.05 6.44
N TYR A 81 -6.29 -1.58 5.71
CA TYR A 81 -6.43 -1.16 4.33
C TYR A 81 -5.43 -1.92 3.45
N HIS A 82 -5.91 -2.24 2.27
CA HIS A 82 -5.12 -2.72 1.15
C HIS A 82 -4.97 -1.59 0.14
N VAL A 83 -3.74 -1.27 -0.22
CA VAL A 83 -3.41 -0.21 -1.18
C VAL A 83 -2.66 -0.83 -2.35
N ARG A 84 -3.20 -0.63 -3.55
CA ARG A 84 -2.64 -1.17 -4.78
C ARG A 84 -2.00 -0.07 -5.59
N PHE A 85 -0.73 -0.22 -5.93
CA PHE A 85 0.02 0.66 -6.83
C PHE A 85 0.29 -0.04 -8.16
N PRO A 86 0.46 0.71 -9.26
CA PRO A 86 0.85 0.10 -10.52
C PRO A 86 2.29 -0.44 -10.43
N MET A 87 2.63 -1.52 -11.14
CA MET A 87 4.03 -1.99 -11.23
C MET A 87 4.91 -1.04 -12.05
N PHE A 88 4.31 -0.40 -13.05
CA PHE A 88 4.97 0.52 -13.97
C PHE A 88 4.48 1.94 -13.75
N ASN A 89 5.40 2.89 -13.87
CA ASN A 89 5.06 4.29 -13.86
C ASN A 89 4.19 4.62 -15.09
N PRO A 90 2.98 5.16 -14.92
CA PRO A 90 2.11 5.50 -16.05
C PRO A 90 2.67 6.61 -16.96
N LYS A 91 3.60 7.43 -16.48
CA LYS A 91 4.21 8.53 -17.26
C LYS A 91 5.42 8.08 -18.07
N THR A 92 6.30 7.27 -17.47
CA THR A 92 7.59 6.89 -18.06
C THR A 92 7.63 5.47 -18.59
N GLY A 93 6.68 4.61 -18.16
CA GLY A 93 6.68 3.18 -18.46
C GLY A 93 7.76 2.39 -17.71
N SER A 94 8.57 3.04 -16.86
CA SER A 94 9.60 2.35 -16.07
C SER A 94 9.00 1.62 -14.88
N GLN A 95 9.60 0.49 -14.51
CA GLN A 95 9.18 -0.26 -13.32
C GLN A 95 9.44 0.57 -12.05
N LEU A 96 8.48 0.55 -11.12
CA LEU A 96 8.53 1.39 -9.91
C LEU A 96 9.63 0.98 -8.93
N MET A 97 9.95 -0.31 -8.84
CA MET A 97 10.81 -0.88 -7.79
C MET A 97 11.99 -1.73 -8.32
N ASP A 98 12.42 -1.53 -9.56
CA ASP A 98 13.49 -2.36 -10.18
C ASP A 98 14.86 -1.67 -10.24
N ASP A 99 14.93 -0.37 -10.00
CA ASP A 99 16.20 0.36 -10.06
C ASP A 99 17.02 0.08 -8.78
N PRO A 100 18.26 -0.44 -8.89
CA PRO A 100 19.09 -0.80 -7.74
C PRO A 100 19.51 0.37 -6.84
N TYR A 101 19.24 1.62 -7.24
CA TYR A 101 19.59 2.81 -6.46
C TYR A 101 18.39 3.58 -5.89
N ASP A 102 17.20 3.02 -5.99
CA ASP A 102 15.99 3.76 -5.66
C ASP A 102 15.59 3.64 -4.19
N THR A 103 15.52 4.79 -3.51
CA THR A 103 14.80 4.89 -2.24
C THR A 103 13.32 5.01 -2.54
N VAL A 104 12.53 4.03 -2.09
CA VAL A 104 11.08 4.07 -2.22
C VAL A 104 10.51 4.56 -0.89
N THR A 105 9.75 5.64 -0.93
CA THR A 105 9.08 6.17 0.25
C THR A 105 7.57 6.10 0.08
N LEU A 106 6.87 5.36 0.95
CA LEU A 106 5.41 5.45 1.04
C LEU A 106 5.06 6.58 1.99
N VAL A 107 4.36 7.59 1.48
CA VAL A 107 3.91 8.75 2.23
C VAL A 107 2.40 8.63 2.48
N MET A 108 2.01 8.78 3.75
CA MET A 108 0.62 8.91 4.17
C MET A 108 0.47 10.22 4.93
N THR A 109 -0.17 11.20 4.33
CA THR A 109 -0.20 12.58 4.85
C THR A 109 -1.60 13.17 4.89
N SER A 110 -1.85 14.06 5.86
CA SER A 110 -3.09 14.79 6.05
C SER A 110 -2.81 16.10 6.81
N VAL A 111 -3.86 16.89 7.03
CA VAL A 111 -3.77 18.12 7.85
C VAL A 111 -3.46 17.87 9.32
N ILE A 112 -3.70 16.65 9.82
CA ILE A 112 -3.47 16.29 11.24
C ILE A 112 -2.16 15.54 11.47
N GLY A 113 -1.43 15.18 10.42
CA GLY A 113 -0.16 14.45 10.54
C GLY A 113 0.30 13.79 9.25
N SER A 114 1.57 13.39 9.25
CA SER A 114 2.24 12.70 8.15
C SER A 114 3.05 11.53 8.68
N VAL A 115 3.08 10.44 7.92
CA VAL A 115 3.91 9.27 8.18
C VAL A 115 4.61 8.87 6.88
N GLU A 116 5.89 8.56 6.98
CA GLU A 116 6.73 8.16 5.86
C GLU A 116 7.38 6.83 6.18
N PHE A 117 7.27 5.88 5.25
CA PHE A 117 7.93 4.59 5.32
C PHE A 117 8.98 4.55 4.22
N ASN A 118 10.25 4.48 4.64
CA ASN A 118 11.39 4.49 3.72
C ASN A 118 11.94 3.08 3.58
N TRP A 119 12.11 2.63 2.35
CA TRP A 119 12.84 1.40 2.02
C TRP A 119 14.00 1.72 1.11
N GLU A 120 15.19 1.31 1.54
CA GLU A 120 16.39 1.29 0.69
C GLU A 120 16.44 -0.06 -0.01
N TYR A 121 16.22 -0.08 -1.33
CA TYR A 121 16.28 -1.32 -2.09
C TYR A 121 17.74 -1.68 -2.40
N ASN A 122 18.43 -2.28 -1.44
CA ASN A 122 19.81 -2.70 -1.62
C ASN A 122 19.88 -4.10 -2.25
N ARG A 123 19.91 -4.17 -3.59
CA ARG A 123 20.19 -5.42 -4.31
C ARG A 123 21.67 -5.76 -4.09
N LYS A 124 22.00 -6.48 -3.00
CA LYS A 124 23.34 -7.05 -2.85
C LYS A 124 23.62 -7.94 -4.07
N GLN A 125 24.76 -7.66 -4.70
CA GLN A 125 25.33 -8.32 -5.89
C GLN A 125 25.42 -9.83 -5.74
#